data_AF-A0A354WI97-F1
#
_entry.id   AF-A0A354WI97-F1
#
_cell.length_a   1.000
_cell.length_b   1.000
_cell.length_c   1.000
_cell.angle_alpha   90.00
_cell.angle_beta   90.00
_cell.angle_gamma   90.00
#
_symmetry.space_group_name_H-M   'P 1'
#
loop_
_entity.id
_entity.type
_entity.pdbx_description
1 polymer ?
#
loop_
_entity_poly.entity_id
_entity_poly.type
_entity_poly.pdbx_seq_one_letter_code
_entity_poly.pdbx_strand_id
1 'polypeptide(L)'
;MPLLHGNLNRAFLKILIVMTIENTSPNPGQISLNLSGGIALGAYMAGVCFELVRQARKDNSPLLIDLITGASAGAMTGAITAYYLLNREITDPEYESQNLLQRAWVEKADMKDIDTVFAIEDYRQVLKNLLKSQNESLLSQKGIKNIANLITENTDQLKVHQPLALVMTVTNLQGLLVTYENKSGNYSGIPAINHAETRQFLFHSELNRQGDRLQKIWGKVLDTSLISGAFPLAFPAIQDSSNIKSYNLKNLSPAYFKICDDSGKQQLDPDLPMFCTEENGEKLKFWYSDGGILDNLPILKAIDLESRIYLSSLPNSEYLIKEEGGDFIKFSHDFNRKIKAERDDRIYAYVAPYSLENLESKPSLKKNNFNLFDLLFDGLTIPSTQQDAMQLKQIVEINQQVDYKANILSLLETLSTHQSEEIISKIKTDLEKAIPYHHIQLSPITPLILNQIPGIENLETRAQLENLYKKFRYLFKTPLLEKPTDVDQLLASDFLNAFGGFFDRKYREQDFILGRLCGLTWLHLNFNQIDTKSSISRLNQIFDSGKIQFDNPKVKDLKISYRIRLIRILVRGLRMMTAQTQMKNSQKILLWLFQVILLPLFILIELVLTWALVFTEIIEIFWEKINRK
;
A
#
# COMPACT_ATOMS: atom_id res chain seq x y z
N MET A 1 10.47 7.84 -65.18
CA MET A 1 9.05 7.85 -64.74
C MET A 1 8.49 6.45 -64.94
N PRO A 2 7.74 5.86 -63.98
CA PRO A 2 7.99 5.84 -62.54
C PRO A 2 7.76 4.47 -61.83
N LEU A 3 8.36 4.35 -60.63
CA LEU A 3 7.83 3.85 -59.34
C LEU A 3 7.17 2.46 -59.21
N LEU A 4 7.76 1.57 -58.38
CA LEU A 4 7.32 1.32 -56.99
C LEU A 4 8.22 0.30 -56.25
N HIS A 5 8.93 0.80 -55.24
CA HIS A 5 9.53 0.06 -54.13
C HIS A 5 8.47 -0.23 -53.05
N GLY A 6 8.69 -1.26 -52.22
CA GLY A 6 8.32 -1.18 -50.80
C GLY A 6 7.79 -2.46 -50.14
N ASN A 7 8.50 -2.91 -49.11
CA ASN A 7 8.00 -3.67 -47.96
C ASN A 7 7.58 -5.14 -48.14
N LEU A 8 8.54 -6.07 -48.06
CA LEU A 8 8.23 -7.42 -47.55
C LEU A 8 9.37 -8.19 -46.85
N ASN A 9 10.60 -7.66 -46.76
CA ASN A 9 11.76 -8.48 -46.37
C ASN A 9 12.45 -8.18 -45.01
N ARG A 10 11.75 -7.60 -44.02
CA ARG A 10 12.30 -7.47 -42.64
C ARG A 10 11.56 -8.25 -41.56
N ALA A 11 10.33 -8.71 -41.79
CA ALA A 11 9.59 -9.51 -40.80
C ALA A 11 9.95 -11.00 -40.82
N PHE A 12 10.39 -11.53 -41.98
CA PHE A 12 10.64 -12.98 -42.13
C PHE A 12 12.04 -13.44 -41.71
N LEU A 13 13.02 -12.53 -41.57
CA LEU A 13 14.39 -12.89 -41.21
C LEU A 13 14.62 -13.05 -39.69
N LYS A 14 13.61 -12.75 -38.85
CA LYS A 14 13.67 -12.97 -37.39
C LYS A 14 13.34 -14.42 -36.97
N ILE A 15 12.97 -15.31 -37.90
CA ILE A 15 12.52 -16.67 -37.58
C ILE A 15 13.58 -17.76 -37.84
N LEU A 16 14.75 -17.43 -38.40
CA LEU A 16 15.77 -18.43 -38.74
C LEU A 16 17.19 -18.08 -38.25
N ILE A 17 17.33 -17.85 -36.94
CA ILE A 17 18.60 -18.07 -36.23
C ILE A 17 18.29 -19.01 -35.06
N VAL A 18 18.06 -20.28 -35.39
CA VAL A 18 18.25 -21.39 -34.46
C VAL A 18 19.64 -21.92 -34.75
N MET A 19 20.64 -21.47 -33.99
CA MET A 19 21.88 -22.22 -33.79
C MET A 19 22.61 -21.69 -32.55
N THR A 20 22.87 -22.62 -31.63
CA THR A 20 23.67 -22.48 -30.41
C THR A 20 23.13 -21.51 -29.36
N ILE A 21 22.00 -21.88 -28.75
CA ILE A 21 21.59 -21.35 -27.44
C ILE A 21 22.49 -22.00 -26.39
N GLU A 22 23.55 -21.31 -25.99
CA GLU A 22 24.03 -21.45 -24.61
C GLU A 22 22.85 -21.16 -23.68
N ASN A 23 22.62 -22.00 -22.69
CA ASN A 23 21.60 -21.84 -21.64
C ASN A 23 21.75 -20.48 -20.95
N THR A 24 21.15 -19.43 -21.49
CA THR A 24 20.90 -18.18 -20.80
C THR A 24 19.42 -18.19 -20.43
N SER A 25 19.14 -18.49 -19.16
CA SER A 25 17.80 -18.27 -18.62
C SER A 25 17.39 -16.82 -18.94
N PRO A 26 16.18 -16.57 -19.50
CA PRO A 26 15.73 -15.21 -19.75
C PRO A 26 15.78 -14.39 -18.46
N ASN A 27 16.21 -13.12 -18.56
CA ASN A 27 16.24 -12.23 -17.40
C ASN A 27 14.81 -12.16 -16.79
N PRO A 28 14.68 -12.16 -15.45
CA PRO A 28 13.38 -12.09 -14.82
C PRO A 28 12.68 -10.75 -15.15
N GLY A 29 11.38 -10.80 -15.42
CA GLY A 29 10.55 -9.62 -15.59
C GLY A 29 10.49 -8.82 -14.30
N GLN A 30 10.80 -7.54 -14.39
CA GLN A 30 10.87 -6.65 -13.22
C GLN A 30 9.48 -6.15 -12.86
N ILE A 31 9.14 -6.22 -11.58
CA ILE A 31 7.83 -5.85 -11.07
C ILE A 31 7.98 -4.77 -10.00
N SER A 32 7.33 -3.64 -10.23
CA SER A 32 6.95 -2.73 -9.16
C SER A 32 5.58 -3.12 -8.65
N LEU A 33 5.49 -3.57 -7.40
CA LEU A 33 4.24 -3.99 -6.76
C LEU A 33 3.66 -2.84 -5.93
N ASN A 34 2.50 -2.33 -6.32
CA ASN A 34 1.82 -1.22 -5.63
C ASN A 34 0.58 -1.75 -4.92
N LEU A 35 0.50 -1.55 -3.61
CA LEU A 35 -0.56 -2.08 -2.76
C LEU A 35 -1.41 -0.93 -2.22
N SER A 36 -2.67 -0.85 -2.66
CA SER A 36 -3.58 0.22 -2.23
C SER A 36 -3.98 0.09 -0.76
N GLY A 37 -4.41 1.20 -0.16
CA GLY A 37 -5.01 1.21 1.17
C GLY A 37 -6.47 0.79 1.17
N GLY A 38 -7.02 0.60 2.38
CA GLY A 38 -8.38 0.10 2.60
C GLY A 38 -8.37 -1.16 3.46
N ILE A 39 -9.12 -1.14 4.56
CA ILE A 39 -8.91 -2.15 5.61
C ILE A 39 -9.47 -3.53 5.22
N ALA A 40 -10.63 -3.59 4.56
CA ALA A 40 -11.18 -4.81 3.95
C ALA A 40 -10.25 -5.45 2.91
N LEU A 41 -9.42 -4.64 2.26
CA LEU A 41 -8.59 -5.08 1.15
C LEU A 41 -7.41 -5.95 1.59
N GLY A 42 -7.01 -5.88 2.86
CA GLY A 42 -5.82 -6.58 3.35
C GLY A 42 -5.85 -8.09 3.08
N ALA A 43 -7.00 -8.76 3.24
CA ALA A 43 -7.13 -10.18 2.97
C ALA A 43 -6.99 -10.52 1.48
N TYR A 44 -7.58 -9.72 0.60
CA TYR A 44 -7.44 -9.88 -0.85
C TYR A 44 -5.99 -9.66 -1.30
N MET A 45 -5.36 -8.55 -0.87
CA MET A 45 -3.94 -8.29 -1.17
C MET A 45 -3.03 -9.39 -0.64
N ALA A 46 -3.29 -9.90 0.56
CA ALA A 46 -2.56 -11.02 1.12
C ALA A 46 -2.64 -12.27 0.24
N GLY A 47 -3.80 -12.55 -0.36
CA GLY A 47 -3.97 -13.65 -1.31
C GLY A 47 -3.18 -13.45 -2.60
N VAL A 48 -3.20 -12.23 -3.17
CA VAL A 48 -2.41 -11.89 -4.37
C VAL A 48 -0.91 -12.00 -4.07
N CYS A 49 -0.43 -11.32 -3.02
CA CYS A 49 0.97 -11.34 -2.61
C CYS A 49 1.44 -12.76 -2.30
N PHE A 50 0.57 -13.62 -1.77
CA PHE A 50 0.91 -15.01 -1.49
C PHE A 50 1.41 -15.72 -2.76
N GLU A 51 0.66 -15.63 -3.85
CA GLU A 51 1.02 -16.31 -5.09
C GLU A 51 2.22 -15.65 -5.78
N LEU A 52 2.30 -14.31 -5.77
CA LEU A 52 3.43 -13.57 -6.33
C LEU A 52 4.75 -13.88 -5.61
N VAL A 53 4.75 -13.81 -4.28
CA VAL A 53 5.93 -14.09 -3.44
C VAL A 53 6.36 -15.55 -3.57
N ARG A 54 5.40 -16.48 -3.61
CA ARG A 54 5.67 -17.91 -3.83
C ARG A 54 6.45 -18.14 -5.12
N GLN A 55 6.13 -17.42 -6.20
CA GLN A 55 6.91 -17.55 -7.45
C GLN A 55 8.22 -16.78 -7.41
N ALA A 56 8.22 -15.54 -6.92
CA ALA A 56 9.40 -14.66 -6.92
C ALA A 56 10.58 -15.20 -6.07
N ARG A 57 10.29 -16.06 -5.09
CA ARG A 57 11.31 -16.66 -4.21
C ARG A 57 12.02 -17.87 -4.80
N LYS A 58 11.47 -18.49 -5.85
CA LYS A 58 12.07 -19.66 -6.49
C LYS A 58 13.40 -19.33 -7.16
N ASP A 59 14.28 -20.32 -7.20
CA ASP A 59 15.49 -20.26 -8.01
C ASP A 59 15.11 -20.14 -9.48
N ASN A 60 15.79 -19.25 -10.21
CA ASN A 60 15.48 -18.91 -11.61
C ASN A 60 14.03 -18.48 -11.84
N SER A 61 13.39 -17.83 -10.85
CA SER A 61 12.06 -17.25 -11.03
C SER A 61 12.01 -16.33 -12.26
N PRO A 62 10.97 -16.39 -13.09
CA PRO A 62 10.81 -15.51 -14.24
C PRO A 62 10.38 -14.09 -13.85
N LEU A 63 10.16 -13.83 -12.55
CA LEU A 63 9.81 -12.51 -12.05
C LEU A 63 10.72 -12.07 -10.89
N LEU A 64 10.97 -10.75 -10.83
CA LEU A 64 11.70 -10.09 -9.78
C LEU A 64 10.86 -8.94 -9.21
N ILE A 65 10.40 -9.08 -7.98
CA ILE A 65 9.76 -7.99 -7.23
C ILE A 65 10.86 -7.29 -6.43
N ASP A 66 11.26 -6.10 -6.84
CA ASP A 66 12.36 -5.31 -6.27
C ASP A 66 11.91 -3.91 -5.79
N LEU A 67 10.65 -3.54 -6.03
CA LEU A 67 10.03 -2.32 -5.54
C LEU A 67 8.61 -2.64 -5.06
N ILE A 68 8.32 -2.29 -3.80
CA ILE A 68 7.00 -2.39 -3.19
C ILE A 68 6.60 -1.00 -2.69
N THR A 69 5.41 -0.55 -3.05
CA THR A 69 4.78 0.62 -2.44
C THR A 69 3.49 0.22 -1.73
N GLY A 70 3.14 0.92 -0.65
CA GLY A 70 1.83 0.72 -0.05
C GLY A 70 1.36 1.79 0.91
N ALA A 71 0.04 1.85 1.07
CA ALA A 71 -0.67 2.70 2.03
C ALA A 71 -1.57 1.85 2.92
N SER A 72 -1.78 2.22 4.18
CA SER A 72 -2.71 1.52 5.08
C SER A 72 -2.46 0.00 5.16
N ALA A 73 -3.51 -0.81 5.00
CA ALA A 73 -3.44 -2.26 4.85
C ALA A 73 -2.45 -2.73 3.76
N GLY A 74 -2.30 -1.97 2.67
CA GLY A 74 -1.33 -2.23 1.62
C GLY A 74 0.11 -2.06 2.10
N ALA A 75 0.40 -1.05 2.92
CA ALA A 75 1.71 -0.85 3.52
C ALA A 75 2.09 -2.01 4.45
N MET A 76 1.16 -2.44 5.31
CA MET A 76 1.36 -3.59 6.21
C MET A 76 1.55 -4.90 5.44
N THR A 77 0.75 -5.13 4.39
CA THR A 77 0.90 -6.30 3.51
C THR A 77 2.20 -6.25 2.74
N GLY A 78 2.62 -5.06 2.31
CA GLY A 78 3.90 -4.79 1.67
C GLY A 78 5.09 -5.11 2.57
N ALA A 79 5.01 -4.81 3.87
CA ALA A 79 6.03 -5.18 4.84
C ALA A 79 6.15 -6.72 5.01
N ILE A 80 5.03 -7.44 5.08
CA ILE A 80 5.04 -8.92 5.12
C ILE A 80 5.58 -9.51 3.82
N THR A 81 5.21 -8.92 2.68
CA THR A 81 5.72 -9.31 1.35
C THR A 81 7.23 -9.10 1.29
N ALA A 82 7.72 -7.95 1.73
CA ALA A 82 9.14 -7.61 1.78
C ALA A 82 9.92 -8.57 2.69
N TYR A 83 9.36 -8.94 3.85
CA TYR A 83 9.97 -9.91 4.76
C TYR A 83 10.30 -11.23 4.05
N TYR A 84 9.32 -11.78 3.33
CA TYR A 84 9.49 -13.05 2.62
C TYR A 84 10.45 -12.96 1.42
N LEU A 85 10.48 -11.82 0.73
CA LEU A 85 11.37 -11.60 -0.42
C LEU A 85 12.82 -11.37 0.01
N LEU A 86 13.02 -10.69 1.14
CA LEU A 86 14.33 -10.53 1.76
C LEU A 86 14.82 -11.87 2.31
N ASN A 87 14.01 -12.55 3.13
CA ASN A 87 14.38 -13.80 3.80
C ASN A 87 14.15 -15.05 2.93
N ARG A 88 15.07 -15.31 2.00
CA ARG A 88 15.03 -16.49 1.11
C ARG A 88 15.44 -17.79 1.80
N GLU A 89 15.87 -17.77 3.07
CA GLU A 89 16.21 -18.99 3.83
C GLU A 89 14.96 -19.78 4.23
N ILE A 90 13.79 -19.12 4.27
CA ILE A 90 12.50 -19.78 4.51
C ILE A 90 12.25 -20.78 3.36
N THR A 91 12.02 -22.04 3.66
CA THR A 91 11.72 -23.04 2.63
C THR A 91 10.29 -22.91 2.10
N ASP A 92 9.97 -23.48 0.93
CA ASP A 92 8.60 -23.49 0.42
C ASP A 92 7.58 -24.13 1.40
N PRO A 93 7.88 -25.28 2.05
CA PRO A 93 7.02 -25.84 3.09
C PRO A 93 6.84 -24.92 4.31
N GLU A 94 7.90 -24.23 4.75
CA GLU A 94 7.81 -23.25 5.84
C GLU A 94 6.96 -22.04 5.44
N TYR A 95 7.11 -21.55 4.22
CA TYR A 95 6.30 -20.46 3.68
C TYR A 95 4.80 -20.82 3.69
N GLU A 96 4.46 -22.01 3.18
CA GLU A 96 3.08 -22.51 3.12
C GLU A 96 2.49 -22.76 4.52
N SER A 97 3.30 -23.28 5.45
CA SER A 97 2.86 -23.60 6.82
C SER A 97 2.75 -22.37 7.72
N GLN A 98 3.70 -21.44 7.63
CA GLN A 98 3.67 -20.19 8.38
C GLN A 98 2.60 -19.25 7.85
N ASN A 99 2.50 -19.11 6.52
CA ASN A 99 1.58 -18.23 5.80
C ASN A 99 1.21 -16.95 6.56
N LEU A 100 2.22 -16.10 6.83
CA LEU A 100 2.07 -14.88 7.62
C LEU A 100 1.04 -13.92 7.01
N LEU A 101 0.89 -13.94 5.67
CA LEU A 101 -0.11 -13.17 4.94
C LEU A 101 -1.55 -13.60 5.34
N GLN A 102 -1.83 -14.90 5.36
CA GLN A 102 -3.12 -15.41 5.84
C GLN A 102 -3.29 -15.20 7.34
N ARG A 103 -2.26 -15.49 8.16
CA ARG A 103 -2.34 -15.28 9.62
C ARG A 103 -2.67 -13.82 9.96
N ALA A 104 -2.02 -12.87 9.30
CA ALA A 104 -2.26 -11.44 9.47
C ALA A 104 -3.73 -11.09 9.19
N TRP A 105 -4.17 -11.37 7.98
CA TRP A 105 -5.41 -10.77 7.47
C TRP A 105 -6.63 -11.66 7.62
N VAL A 106 -6.47 -12.97 7.78
CA VAL A 106 -7.58 -13.90 7.97
C VAL A 106 -7.75 -14.24 9.45
N GLU A 107 -6.67 -14.55 10.16
CA GLU A 107 -6.75 -15.07 11.52
C GLU A 107 -6.68 -14.00 12.61
N LYS A 108 -5.83 -12.97 12.44
CA LYS A 108 -5.57 -11.94 13.47
C LYS A 108 -6.41 -10.68 13.32
N ALA A 109 -6.92 -10.39 12.13
CA ALA A 109 -7.76 -9.22 11.86
C ALA A 109 -9.20 -9.39 12.40
N ASP A 110 -9.37 -9.48 13.72
CA ASP A 110 -10.67 -9.66 14.38
C ASP A 110 -11.16 -8.38 15.08
N MET A 111 -12.46 -8.09 14.97
CA MET A 111 -13.10 -6.97 15.65
C MET A 111 -12.89 -7.01 17.18
N LYS A 112 -12.74 -8.19 17.80
CA LYS A 112 -12.46 -8.32 19.24
C LYS A 112 -11.15 -7.66 19.66
N ASP A 113 -10.10 -7.79 18.85
CA ASP A 113 -8.79 -7.22 19.13
C ASP A 113 -8.71 -5.72 18.81
N ILE A 114 -9.70 -5.21 18.08
CA ILE A 114 -9.83 -3.81 17.69
C ILE A 114 -10.83 -3.10 18.60
N ASP A 115 -11.62 -3.84 19.36
CA ASP A 115 -12.55 -3.28 20.32
C ASP A 115 -11.87 -2.91 21.66
N THR A 116 -11.93 -1.64 22.03
CA THR A 116 -11.20 -1.06 23.18
C THR A 116 -11.50 -1.70 24.54
N VAL A 117 -12.68 -2.26 24.75
CA VAL A 117 -13.05 -2.90 26.03
C VAL A 117 -12.31 -4.22 26.23
N PHE A 118 -12.06 -4.96 25.15
CA PHE A 118 -11.42 -6.28 25.20
C PHE A 118 -9.93 -6.23 24.82
N ALA A 119 -9.47 -5.12 24.24
CA ALA A 119 -8.05 -4.87 24.09
C ALA A 119 -7.36 -4.52 25.40
N ILE A 120 -8.10 -4.08 26.41
CA ILE A 120 -7.62 -3.85 27.77
C ILE A 120 -7.81 -5.15 28.57
N GLU A 121 -6.72 -5.69 29.14
CA GLU A 121 -6.74 -6.96 29.88
C GLU A 121 -7.49 -6.86 31.22
N ASP A 122 -7.70 -5.64 31.76
CA ASP A 122 -8.38 -5.38 33.03
C ASP A 122 -9.66 -4.52 32.87
N TYR A 123 -10.81 -5.13 33.13
CA TYR A 123 -12.12 -4.46 33.14
C TYR A 123 -12.22 -3.26 34.10
N ARG A 124 -11.42 -3.20 35.18
CA ARG A 124 -11.37 -2.03 36.08
C ARG A 124 -10.72 -0.83 35.41
N GLN A 125 -9.76 -1.08 34.53
CA GLN A 125 -9.08 -0.03 33.77
C GLN A 125 -9.96 0.49 32.64
N VAL A 126 -10.80 -0.36 32.04
CA VAL A 126 -11.88 0.04 31.11
C VAL A 126 -12.81 1.06 31.77
N LEU A 127 -13.29 0.77 32.98
CA LEU A 127 -14.21 1.65 33.71
C LEU A 127 -13.57 3.00 34.09
N LYS A 128 -12.26 2.99 34.44
CA LYS A 128 -11.50 4.21 34.72
C LYS A 128 -11.25 5.06 33.46
N ASN A 129 -10.98 4.44 32.32
CA ASN A 129 -10.74 5.14 31.06
C ASN A 129 -12.04 5.70 30.47
N LEU A 130 -13.18 5.04 30.69
CA LEU A 130 -14.50 5.58 30.33
C LEU A 130 -14.81 6.91 31.06
N LEU A 131 -14.19 7.12 32.22
CA LEU A 131 -14.30 8.34 33.03
C LEU A 131 -13.19 9.38 32.79
N LYS A 132 -12.09 9.01 32.11
CA LYS A 132 -10.95 9.90 31.82
C LYS A 132 -10.82 10.14 30.31
N SER A 133 -11.25 11.32 29.85
CA SER A 133 -11.34 11.70 28.43
C SER A 133 -10.01 11.99 27.71
N GLN A 134 -8.86 11.51 28.21
CA GLN A 134 -7.55 12.01 27.76
C GLN A 134 -6.91 11.26 26.59
N ASN A 135 -7.46 10.13 26.11
CA ASN A 135 -6.93 9.40 24.94
C ASN A 135 -8.08 8.66 24.21
N GLU A 136 -9.06 9.41 23.71
CA GLU A 136 -10.24 8.85 23.07
C GLU A 136 -9.95 8.51 21.59
N SER A 137 -9.62 7.25 21.32
CA SER A 137 -9.76 6.62 20.00
C SER A 137 -11.03 5.78 19.97
N LEU A 138 -11.63 5.57 18.80
CA LEU A 138 -12.82 4.73 18.66
C LEU A 138 -12.50 3.25 18.87
N LEU A 139 -11.35 2.80 18.38
CA LEU A 139 -10.86 1.43 18.34
C LEU A 139 -9.44 1.32 18.93
N SER A 140 -9.06 0.12 19.34
CA SER A 140 -7.75 -0.24 19.88
C SER A 140 -6.75 -0.60 18.78
N GLN A 141 -5.49 -0.24 18.98
CA GLN A 141 -4.38 -0.66 18.12
C GLN A 141 -3.96 -2.12 18.28
N LYS A 142 -4.50 -2.87 19.25
CA LYS A 142 -4.05 -4.25 19.54
C LYS A 142 -4.14 -5.17 18.32
N GLY A 143 -5.23 -5.12 17.55
CA GLY A 143 -5.37 -5.90 16.31
C GLY A 143 -4.30 -5.57 15.26
N ILE A 144 -4.08 -4.28 14.97
CA ILE A 144 -3.06 -3.82 14.01
C ILE A 144 -1.65 -4.19 14.50
N LYS A 145 -1.38 -4.01 15.80
CA LYS A 145 -0.11 -4.39 16.43
C LYS A 145 0.13 -5.88 16.36
N ASN A 146 -0.89 -6.71 16.54
CA ASN A 146 -0.79 -8.16 16.37
C ASN A 146 -0.37 -8.52 14.94
N ILE A 147 -0.89 -7.81 13.92
CA ILE A 147 -0.49 -8.02 12.53
C ILE A 147 0.95 -7.58 12.29
N ALA A 148 1.32 -6.36 12.68
CA ALA A 148 2.68 -5.86 12.50
C ALA A 148 3.72 -6.73 13.23
N ASN A 149 3.37 -7.26 14.41
CA ASN A 149 4.25 -8.12 15.18
C ASN A 149 4.49 -9.49 14.55
N LEU A 150 3.71 -9.95 13.57
CA LEU A 150 3.93 -11.25 12.93
C LEU A 150 5.30 -11.35 12.25
N ILE A 151 5.85 -10.23 11.79
CA ILE A 151 7.16 -10.13 11.14
C ILE A 151 8.25 -9.58 12.08
N THR A 152 8.00 -9.62 13.41
CA THR A 152 9.03 -9.42 14.43
C THR A 152 9.78 -10.72 14.74
N GLU A 153 9.09 -11.86 14.60
CA GLU A 153 9.65 -13.20 14.82
C GLU A 153 10.81 -13.43 13.85
N ASN A 154 11.99 -13.76 14.39
CA ASN A 154 13.23 -14.00 13.64
C ASN A 154 13.82 -12.78 12.89
N THR A 155 13.53 -11.54 13.33
CA THR A 155 14.18 -10.33 12.77
C THR A 155 15.72 -10.41 12.82
N ASP A 156 16.26 -11.08 13.84
CA ASP A 156 17.71 -11.28 14.00
C ASP A 156 18.33 -12.13 12.89
N GLN A 157 17.53 -12.96 12.22
CA GLN A 157 17.96 -13.83 11.12
C GLN A 157 17.71 -13.21 9.75
N LEU A 158 17.08 -12.01 9.68
CA LEU A 158 16.79 -11.33 8.43
C LEU A 158 18.10 -11.04 7.67
N LYS A 159 18.13 -11.41 6.39
CA LYS A 159 19.23 -11.14 5.47
C LYS A 159 18.68 -10.56 4.17
N VAL A 160 19.47 -9.71 3.52
CA VAL A 160 19.16 -9.15 2.21
C VAL A 160 19.71 -10.07 1.12
N HIS A 161 18.85 -10.87 0.49
CA HIS A 161 19.21 -11.74 -0.64
C HIS A 161 19.02 -11.07 -2.01
N GLN A 162 18.29 -9.95 -2.06
CA GLN A 162 18.07 -9.15 -3.25
C GLN A 162 17.91 -7.67 -2.89
N PRO A 163 18.26 -6.74 -3.79
CA PRO A 163 17.85 -5.36 -3.62
C PRO A 163 16.32 -5.31 -3.58
N LEU A 164 15.78 -4.63 -2.58
CA LEU A 164 14.35 -4.37 -2.45
C LEU A 164 14.13 -2.97 -1.90
N ALA A 165 13.31 -2.17 -2.55
CA ALA A 165 12.79 -0.92 -2.01
C ALA A 165 11.39 -1.15 -1.44
N LEU A 166 11.17 -0.77 -0.20
CA LEU A 166 9.85 -0.70 0.41
C LEU A 166 9.52 0.77 0.70
N VAL A 167 8.45 1.26 0.08
CA VAL A 167 8.00 2.64 0.20
C VAL A 167 6.60 2.66 0.81
N MET A 168 6.43 3.41 1.89
CA MET A 168 5.18 3.41 2.66
C MET A 168 4.70 4.84 2.85
N THR A 169 3.41 5.08 2.68
CA THR A 169 2.83 6.40 2.91
C THR A 169 2.35 6.56 4.35
N VAL A 170 2.51 7.76 4.89
CA VAL A 170 2.04 8.15 6.22
C VAL A 170 1.55 9.60 6.17
N THR A 171 0.57 9.94 7.00
CA THR A 171 0.04 11.31 7.09
C THR A 171 0.58 12.00 8.34
N ASN A 172 1.36 13.08 8.17
CA ASN A 172 1.83 13.92 9.27
C ASN A 172 0.72 14.89 9.69
N LEU A 173 0.25 14.77 10.93
CA LEU A 173 -0.87 15.55 11.45
C LEU A 173 -0.51 17.01 11.74
N GLN A 174 0.77 17.32 11.94
CA GLN A 174 1.24 18.69 12.12
C GLN A 174 1.38 19.42 10.78
N GLY A 175 1.69 18.69 9.71
CA GLY A 175 2.02 19.25 8.40
C GLY A 175 3.38 19.95 8.39
N LEU A 176 3.98 20.01 7.21
CA LEU A 176 5.28 20.62 6.97
C LEU A 176 5.12 21.79 6.01
N LEU A 177 5.58 22.98 6.40
CA LEU A 177 5.66 24.09 5.48
C LEU A 177 6.80 23.84 4.49
N VAL A 178 6.46 23.53 3.26
CA VAL A 178 7.39 23.29 2.16
C VAL A 178 7.29 24.43 1.15
N THR A 179 8.41 24.72 0.49
CA THR A 179 8.45 25.70 -0.58
C THR A 179 8.55 24.97 -1.91
N TYR A 180 7.53 25.13 -2.76
CA TYR A 180 7.56 24.61 -4.13
C TYR A 180 8.20 25.64 -5.06
N GLU A 181 9.22 25.23 -5.80
CA GLU A 181 9.86 26.09 -6.79
C GLU A 181 8.89 26.44 -7.92
N ASN A 182 8.72 27.73 -8.20
CA ASN A 182 8.01 28.18 -9.38
C ASN A 182 9.02 28.41 -10.51
N LYS A 183 9.01 27.53 -11.52
CA LYS A 183 9.87 27.67 -12.71
C LYS A 183 9.46 28.83 -13.63
N SER A 184 8.37 29.53 -13.32
CA SER A 184 7.88 30.71 -14.03
C SER A 184 8.39 31.98 -13.33
N GLY A 185 9.41 32.62 -13.90
CA GLY A 185 10.06 33.92 -13.58
C GLY A 185 9.75 34.68 -12.28
N ASN A 186 10.80 35.20 -11.63
CA ASN A 186 10.84 36.23 -10.56
C ASN A 186 9.95 36.09 -9.30
N TYR A 187 9.06 35.11 -9.21
CA TYR A 187 8.28 34.87 -8.00
C TYR A 187 9.07 33.96 -7.05
N SER A 188 9.17 34.37 -5.78
CA SER A 188 9.59 33.48 -4.70
C SER A 188 8.70 32.23 -4.69
N GLY A 189 9.26 31.04 -4.45
CA GLY A 189 8.54 29.78 -4.48
C GLY A 189 7.24 29.81 -3.65
N ILE A 190 6.28 28.95 -4.01
CA ILE A 190 4.95 28.92 -3.38
C ILE A 190 5.06 28.14 -2.06
N PRO A 191 4.89 28.78 -0.89
CA PRO A 191 4.84 28.07 0.37
C PRO A 191 3.50 27.33 0.48
N ALA A 192 3.55 26.06 0.84
CA ALA A 192 2.36 25.25 1.07
C ALA A 192 2.60 24.28 2.22
N ILE A 193 1.53 23.95 2.94
CA ILE A 193 1.57 22.97 4.01
C ILE A 193 1.33 21.60 3.39
N ASN A 194 2.32 20.72 3.49
CA ASN A 194 2.22 19.34 3.06
C ASN A 194 2.05 18.41 4.26
N HIS A 195 0.97 17.62 4.27
CA HIS A 195 0.71 16.60 5.27
C HIS A 195 1.08 15.18 4.79
N ALA A 196 1.22 14.99 3.47
CA ALA A 196 1.56 13.71 2.89
C ALA A 196 3.07 13.45 3.02
N GLU A 197 3.43 12.36 3.67
CA GLU A 197 4.80 11.93 3.87
C GLU A 197 5.03 10.52 3.34
N THR A 198 6.28 10.24 2.96
CA THR A 198 6.71 8.93 2.46
C THR A 198 7.89 8.40 3.26
N ARG A 199 7.83 7.16 3.71
CA ARG A 199 8.94 6.43 4.33
C ARG A 199 9.56 5.51 3.29
N GLN A 200 10.84 5.72 3.00
CA GLN A 200 11.59 4.94 2.02
C GLN A 200 12.62 4.07 2.72
N PHE A 201 12.50 2.75 2.54
CA PHE A 201 13.41 1.75 3.07
C PHE A 201 14.11 1.04 1.91
N LEU A 202 15.44 1.20 1.83
CA LEU A 202 16.26 0.66 0.76
C LEU A 202 17.13 -0.49 1.28
N PHE A 203 16.80 -1.72 0.89
CA PHE A 203 17.54 -2.90 1.29
C PHE A 203 18.58 -3.25 0.23
N HIS A 204 19.85 -3.25 0.61
CA HIS A 204 20.98 -3.57 -0.27
C HIS A 204 21.93 -4.58 0.40
N SER A 205 22.75 -5.28 -0.41
CA SER A 205 23.55 -6.42 0.03
C SER A 205 24.56 -6.09 1.14
N GLU A 206 25.12 -4.88 1.14
CA GLU A 206 26.05 -4.47 2.20
C GLU A 206 25.42 -4.35 3.59
N LEU A 207 24.09 -4.23 3.72
CA LEU A 207 23.44 -4.18 5.05
C LEU A 207 23.71 -5.44 5.87
N ASN A 208 23.91 -6.59 5.21
CA ASN A 208 24.24 -7.85 5.85
C ASN A 208 25.59 -7.82 6.61
N ARG A 209 26.46 -6.85 6.32
CA ARG A 209 27.79 -6.70 6.94
C ARG A 209 27.86 -5.54 7.94
N GLN A 210 26.77 -4.81 8.15
CA GLN A 210 26.75 -3.56 8.92
C GLN A 210 26.14 -3.74 10.32
N GLY A 211 26.54 -4.80 11.03
CA GLY A 211 26.08 -5.06 12.40
C GLY A 211 24.55 -5.13 12.50
N ASP A 212 23.99 -4.33 13.41
CA ASP A 212 22.54 -4.28 13.71
C ASP A 212 21.73 -3.31 12.84
N ARG A 213 22.36 -2.71 11.81
CA ARG A 213 21.70 -1.67 11.00
C ARG A 213 20.50 -2.18 10.24
N LEU A 214 20.58 -3.40 9.70
CA LEU A 214 19.45 -4.04 9.01
C LEU A 214 18.25 -4.19 9.95
N GLN A 215 18.49 -4.64 11.19
CA GLN A 215 17.47 -4.79 12.22
C GLN A 215 16.88 -3.44 12.63
N LYS A 216 17.70 -2.38 12.73
CA LYS A 216 17.21 -1.01 13.00
C LYS A 216 16.30 -0.48 11.88
N ILE A 217 16.68 -0.70 10.61
CA ILE A 217 15.85 -0.34 9.45
C ILE A 217 14.54 -1.13 9.50
N TRP A 218 14.61 -2.44 9.76
CA TRP A 218 13.43 -3.29 9.88
C TRP A 218 12.52 -2.86 11.04
N GLY A 219 13.09 -2.48 12.19
CA GLY A 219 12.34 -1.88 13.30
C GLY A 219 11.52 -0.67 12.86
N LYS A 220 12.11 0.21 12.03
CA LYS A 220 11.38 1.35 11.43
C LYS A 220 10.33 0.95 10.40
N VAL A 221 10.50 -0.16 9.68
CA VAL A 221 9.44 -0.73 8.83
C VAL A 221 8.24 -1.16 9.68
N LEU A 222 8.47 -1.79 10.83
CA LEU A 222 7.41 -2.22 11.74
C LEU A 222 6.66 -1.01 12.33
N ASP A 223 7.38 -0.01 12.82
CA ASP A 223 6.81 1.25 13.31
C ASP A 223 5.96 1.92 12.22
N THR A 224 6.50 2.00 11.00
CA THR A 224 5.81 2.61 9.86
C THR A 224 4.59 1.81 9.42
N SER A 225 4.64 0.47 9.51
CA SER A 225 3.48 -0.40 9.24
C SER A 225 2.34 -0.10 10.20
N LEU A 226 2.65 0.08 11.48
CA LEU A 226 1.68 0.46 12.50
C LEU A 226 1.11 1.86 12.25
N ILE A 227 1.96 2.83 11.91
CA ILE A 227 1.57 4.20 11.61
C ILE A 227 0.65 4.24 10.39
N SER A 228 1.05 3.60 9.29
CA SER A 228 0.30 3.60 8.05
C SER A 228 -1.04 2.90 8.24
N GLY A 229 -1.17 1.87 9.09
CA GLY A 229 -2.45 1.24 9.41
C GLY A 229 -3.35 2.06 10.36
N ALA A 230 -2.88 3.15 10.96
CA ALA A 230 -3.61 3.90 11.99
C ALA A 230 -4.68 4.85 11.42
N PHE A 231 -5.72 4.28 10.81
CA PHE A 231 -6.83 5.02 10.18
C PHE A 231 -7.46 6.04 11.16
N PRO A 232 -7.63 7.32 10.78
CA PRO A 232 -8.18 8.36 11.65
C PRO A 232 -9.56 7.99 12.15
N LEU A 233 -9.93 8.53 13.31
CA LEU A 233 -11.16 8.24 14.05
C LEU A 233 -11.21 6.79 14.57
N ALA A 234 -10.86 5.80 13.77
CA ALA A 234 -10.77 4.40 14.16
C ALA A 234 -9.62 4.17 15.15
N PHE A 235 -8.38 4.48 14.77
CA PHE A 235 -7.19 4.21 15.58
C PHE A 235 -6.52 5.51 16.05
N PRO A 236 -5.85 5.50 17.22
CA PRO A 236 -5.11 6.66 17.69
C PRO A 236 -3.88 6.93 16.80
N ALA A 237 -3.54 8.21 16.67
CA ALA A 237 -2.31 8.65 16.03
C ALA A 237 -1.07 8.11 16.77
N ILE A 238 0.00 7.87 16.02
CA ILE A 238 1.26 7.32 16.54
C ILE A 238 2.35 8.37 16.40
N GLN A 239 3.15 8.54 17.44
CA GLN A 239 4.27 9.45 17.42
C GLN A 239 5.52 8.76 16.87
N ASP A 240 6.21 9.41 15.92
CA ASP A 240 7.45 8.89 15.34
C ASP A 240 8.43 10.04 15.02
N SER A 241 9.71 9.70 14.88
CA SER A 241 10.78 10.65 14.58
C SER A 241 11.36 10.48 13.18
N SER A 242 11.54 11.60 12.49
CA SER A 242 12.14 11.72 11.18
C SER A 242 13.52 12.34 11.29
N ASN A 243 14.54 11.75 10.65
CA ASN A 243 15.84 12.41 10.52
C ASN A 243 15.70 13.65 9.63
N ILE A 244 16.37 14.75 9.96
CA ILE A 244 16.33 15.98 9.15
C ILE A 244 16.77 15.79 7.69
N LYS A 245 17.63 14.79 7.43
CA LYS A 245 18.07 14.42 6.07
C LYS A 245 17.10 13.49 5.35
N SER A 246 15.94 13.20 5.94
CA SER A 246 14.94 12.35 5.30
C SER A 246 14.36 13.02 4.06
N TYR A 247 13.92 12.19 3.10
CA TYR A 247 13.36 12.63 1.83
C TYR A 247 12.24 13.68 1.98
N ASN A 248 11.35 13.52 2.96
CA ASN A 248 10.23 14.44 3.19
C ASN A 248 10.65 15.83 3.71
N LEU A 249 11.87 15.97 4.24
CA LEU A 249 12.35 17.18 4.89
C LEU A 249 13.36 17.96 4.04
N LYS A 250 13.62 17.55 2.79
CA LYS A 250 14.59 18.22 1.90
C LYS A 250 14.18 19.65 1.54
N ASN A 251 12.88 19.89 1.32
CA ASN A 251 12.33 21.16 0.82
C ASN A 251 11.63 21.98 1.91
N LEU A 252 12.08 21.85 3.16
CA LEU A 252 11.55 22.64 4.27
C LEU A 252 11.69 24.13 3.99
N SER A 253 10.66 24.89 4.35
CA SER A 253 10.69 26.34 4.25
C SER A 253 11.85 26.91 5.07
N PRO A 254 12.54 27.96 4.57
CA PRO A 254 13.55 28.70 5.34
C PRO A 254 13.05 29.21 6.69
N ALA A 255 11.72 29.32 6.88
CA ALA A 255 11.09 29.69 8.15
C ALA A 255 11.41 28.75 9.32
N TYR A 256 11.86 27.52 9.05
CA TYR A 256 12.27 26.57 10.11
C TYR A 256 13.75 26.70 10.51
N PHE A 257 14.52 27.56 9.85
CA PHE A 257 15.96 27.66 10.05
C PHE A 257 16.35 29.01 10.66
N LYS A 258 17.35 28.98 11.54
CA LYS A 258 18.04 30.17 12.06
C LYS A 258 19.43 30.30 11.42
N ILE A 259 19.85 31.53 11.16
CA ILE A 259 21.21 31.82 10.70
C ILE A 259 22.12 31.82 11.94
N CYS A 260 23.14 30.97 11.94
CA CYS A 260 23.97 30.69 13.10
C CYS A 260 25.26 31.51 13.15
N ASP A 261 25.69 32.09 12.03
CA ASP A 261 26.93 32.85 11.94
C ASP A 261 26.91 33.88 10.80
N ASP A 262 27.91 34.77 10.80
CA ASP A 262 28.13 35.79 9.76
C ASP A 262 28.44 35.20 8.38
N SER A 263 28.69 33.88 8.30
CA SER A 263 28.87 33.16 7.03
C SER A 263 27.53 32.82 6.36
N GLY A 264 26.40 33.08 7.03
CA GLY A 264 25.06 32.78 6.54
C GLY A 264 24.67 31.31 6.72
N LYS A 265 25.40 30.54 7.53
CA LYS A 265 25.11 29.13 7.75
C LYS A 265 23.77 28.97 8.47
N GLN A 266 22.86 28.22 7.85
CA GLN A 266 21.54 27.94 8.41
C GLN A 266 21.56 26.61 9.18
N GLN A 267 20.99 26.62 10.39
CA GLN A 267 20.69 25.40 11.15
C GLN A 267 19.20 25.40 11.49
N LEU A 268 18.63 24.20 11.61
CA LEU A 268 17.25 24.04 12.04
C LEU A 268 17.07 24.70 13.41
N ASP A 269 15.98 25.44 13.57
CA ASP A 269 15.71 26.15 14.82
C ASP A 269 15.57 25.14 15.99
N PRO A 270 16.50 25.15 16.97
CA PRO A 270 16.46 24.21 18.08
C PRO A 270 15.27 24.45 19.04
N ASP A 271 14.62 25.62 18.95
CA ASP A 271 13.44 25.97 19.75
C ASP A 271 12.15 25.37 19.17
N LEU A 272 12.21 24.67 18.04
CA LEU A 272 11.05 24.00 17.48
C LEU A 272 10.54 22.92 18.44
N PRO A 273 9.23 22.87 18.74
CA PRO A 273 8.68 21.94 19.74
C PRO A 273 8.83 20.46 19.34
N MET A 274 9.05 20.19 18.05
CA MET A 274 9.31 18.85 17.52
C MET A 274 10.80 18.49 17.48
N PHE A 275 11.71 19.43 17.71
CA PHE A 275 13.15 19.18 17.61
C PHE A 275 13.63 18.28 18.74
N CYS A 276 14.41 17.26 18.40
CA CYS A 276 15.00 16.32 19.34
C CYS A 276 16.43 15.98 18.90
N THR A 277 17.36 16.01 19.85
CA THR A 277 18.74 15.57 19.63
C THR A 277 18.91 14.16 20.20
N GLU A 278 19.29 13.20 19.36
CA GLU A 278 19.60 11.83 19.76
C GLU A 278 21.04 11.46 19.33
N GLU A 279 21.58 10.34 19.82
CA GLU A 279 22.95 9.86 19.49
C GLU A 279 23.22 9.75 17.97
N ASN A 280 22.17 9.60 17.16
CA ASN A 280 22.24 9.45 15.70
C ASN A 280 21.92 10.74 14.92
N GLY A 281 22.01 11.92 15.56
CA GLY A 281 21.85 13.23 14.94
C GLY A 281 20.49 13.90 15.22
N GLU A 282 20.27 15.03 14.54
CA GLU A 282 19.07 15.87 14.69
C GLU A 282 17.83 15.20 14.07
N LYS A 283 16.73 15.17 14.83
CA LYS A 283 15.46 14.59 14.43
C LYS A 283 14.29 15.52 14.74
N LEU A 284 13.20 15.32 14.01
CA LEU A 284 11.92 15.96 14.26
C LEU A 284 10.87 14.91 14.61
N LYS A 285 10.15 15.11 15.72
CA LYS A 285 9.14 14.20 16.25
C LYS A 285 7.74 14.69 15.89
N PHE A 286 7.00 13.90 15.12
CA PHE A 286 5.66 14.23 14.65
C PHE A 286 4.62 13.22 15.10
N TRP A 287 3.35 13.59 14.95
CA TRP A 287 2.20 12.70 15.11
C TRP A 287 1.77 12.27 13.71
N TYR A 288 1.62 10.96 13.53
CA TYR A 288 1.26 10.38 12.26
C TYR A 288 -0.03 9.58 12.35
N SER A 289 -0.70 9.47 11.21
CA SER A 289 -1.87 8.62 10.98
C SER A 289 -1.74 7.95 9.61
N ASP A 290 -2.77 7.22 9.21
CA ASP A 290 -2.81 6.42 7.98
C ASP A 290 -2.42 7.23 6.74
N GLY A 291 -1.51 6.68 5.94
CA GLY A 291 -1.09 7.30 4.69
C GLY A 291 -2.17 7.34 3.62
N GLY A 292 -3.10 6.39 3.64
CA GLY A 292 -4.17 6.25 2.66
C GLY A 292 -5.21 7.37 2.66
N ILE A 293 -5.22 8.23 3.69
CA ILE A 293 -6.04 9.45 3.70
C ILE A 293 -5.62 10.40 2.57
N LEU A 294 -4.30 10.51 2.36
CA LEU A 294 -3.68 11.51 1.50
C LEU A 294 -2.78 10.90 0.43
N ASP A 295 -2.66 9.58 0.32
CA ASP A 295 -1.95 8.88 -0.75
C ASP A 295 -2.28 7.37 -0.67
N ASN A 296 -3.46 6.99 -1.18
CA ASN A 296 -4.02 5.65 -1.04
C ASN A 296 -3.43 4.62 -2.01
N LEU A 297 -3.02 5.07 -3.20
CA LEU A 297 -2.29 4.24 -4.16
C LEU A 297 -0.98 4.93 -4.55
N PRO A 298 0.12 4.69 -3.83
CA PRO A 298 1.38 5.43 -4.00
C PRO A 298 2.22 5.00 -5.21
N ILE A 299 1.60 4.80 -6.37
CA ILE A 299 2.27 4.29 -7.57
C ILE A 299 3.32 5.25 -8.13
N LEU A 300 3.05 6.55 -8.05
CA LEU A 300 4.00 7.58 -8.48
C LEU A 300 5.27 7.59 -7.63
N LYS A 301 5.21 7.11 -6.38
CA LYS A 301 6.40 7.00 -5.52
C LYS A 301 7.37 5.94 -6.04
N ALA A 302 6.85 4.87 -6.63
CA ALA A 302 7.67 3.86 -7.30
C ALA A 302 8.36 4.43 -8.54
N ILE A 303 7.57 5.06 -9.40
CA ILE A 303 8.02 5.65 -10.66
C ILE A 303 9.08 6.73 -10.38
N ASP A 304 8.86 7.59 -9.38
CA ASP A 304 9.81 8.61 -8.94
C ASP A 304 11.13 7.99 -8.45
N LEU A 305 11.06 7.02 -7.54
CA LEU A 305 12.25 6.34 -7.00
C LEU A 305 13.07 5.69 -8.12
N GLU A 306 12.40 5.00 -9.05
CA GLU A 306 13.07 4.37 -10.18
C GLU A 306 13.74 5.40 -11.09
N SER A 307 13.05 6.51 -11.39
CA SER A 307 13.62 7.60 -12.19
C SER A 307 14.88 8.19 -11.54
N ARG A 308 14.89 8.37 -10.22
CA ARG A 308 16.06 8.83 -9.47
C ARG A 308 17.21 7.81 -9.50
N ILE A 309 16.91 6.52 -9.37
CA ILE A 309 17.92 5.46 -9.46
C ILE A 309 18.60 5.50 -10.83
N TYR A 310 17.85 5.69 -11.90
CA TYR A 310 18.43 5.84 -13.23
C TYR A 310 19.24 7.12 -13.40
N LEU A 311 18.73 8.26 -12.96
CA LEU A 311 19.49 9.51 -13.00
C LEU A 311 20.84 9.36 -12.29
N SER A 312 20.90 8.59 -11.20
CA SER A 312 22.15 8.32 -10.49
C SER A 312 23.16 7.49 -11.31
N SER A 313 22.70 6.72 -12.30
CA SER A 313 23.56 5.96 -13.21
C SER A 313 24.11 6.78 -14.39
N LEU A 314 23.55 7.97 -14.64
CA LEU A 314 23.99 8.85 -15.73
C LEU A 314 25.28 9.62 -15.38
N PRO A 315 26.10 10.01 -16.38
CA PRO A 315 27.27 10.86 -16.15
C PRO A 315 26.92 12.21 -15.50
N ASN A 316 27.82 12.70 -14.64
CA ASN A 316 27.68 13.97 -13.91
C ASN A 316 26.46 14.01 -12.97
N SER A 317 26.12 12.89 -12.31
CA SER A 317 25.02 12.76 -11.34
C SER A 317 25.46 13.00 -9.88
N GLU A 318 26.65 13.53 -9.66
CA GLU A 318 27.28 13.71 -8.33
C GLU A 318 26.47 14.58 -7.37
N TYR A 319 25.61 15.47 -7.89
CA TYR A 319 24.69 16.27 -7.08
C TYR A 319 23.60 15.39 -6.42
N LEU A 320 23.01 14.46 -7.17
CA LEU A 320 22.01 13.49 -6.69
C LEU A 320 22.59 12.58 -5.59
N ILE A 321 23.87 12.23 -5.72
CA ILE A 321 24.62 11.41 -4.76
C ILE A 321 24.73 12.11 -3.39
N LYS A 322 24.90 13.43 -3.37
CA LYS A 322 24.96 14.22 -2.12
C LYS A 322 23.59 14.38 -1.46
N GLU A 323 22.52 14.42 -2.25
CA GLU A 323 21.16 14.68 -1.77
C GLU A 323 20.43 13.42 -1.25
N GLU A 324 20.69 12.25 -1.81
CA GLU A 324 19.97 11.01 -1.47
C GLU A 324 20.64 10.16 -0.38
N GLY A 325 21.94 10.37 -0.12
CA GLY A 325 22.68 9.72 0.95
C GLY A 325 23.21 8.31 0.63
N GLY A 326 23.93 7.74 1.59
CA GLY A 326 24.76 6.54 1.38
C GLY A 326 23.98 5.27 1.01
N ASP A 327 22.81 5.04 1.61
CA ASP A 327 22.03 3.83 1.36
C ASP A 327 21.42 3.83 -0.04
N PHE A 328 21.04 5.01 -0.56
CA PHE A 328 20.54 5.15 -1.91
C PHE A 328 21.58 4.78 -2.96
N ILE A 329 22.83 5.20 -2.79
CA ILE A 329 23.91 4.88 -3.73
C ILE A 329 24.16 3.37 -3.77
N LYS A 330 24.28 2.75 -2.59
CA LYS A 330 24.52 1.30 -2.46
C LYS A 330 23.37 0.49 -3.03
N PHE A 331 22.14 0.93 -2.76
CA PHE A 331 20.94 0.35 -3.33
C PHE A 331 20.90 0.49 -4.85
N SER A 332 21.09 1.69 -5.38
CA SER A 332 21.10 1.97 -6.83
C SER A 332 22.11 1.09 -7.56
N HIS A 333 23.31 0.94 -7.00
CA HIS A 333 24.33 0.05 -7.57
C HIS A 333 23.85 -1.42 -7.60
N ASP A 334 23.32 -1.94 -6.49
CA ASP A 334 22.82 -3.33 -6.44
C ASP A 334 21.60 -3.56 -7.34
N PHE A 335 20.70 -2.57 -7.39
CA PHE A 335 19.49 -2.55 -8.22
C PHE A 335 19.87 -2.62 -9.70
N ASN A 336 20.71 -1.68 -10.17
CA ASN A 336 21.17 -1.65 -11.57
C ASN A 336 22.02 -2.88 -11.94
N ARG A 337 22.78 -3.47 -11.00
CA ARG A 337 23.56 -4.69 -11.28
C ARG A 337 22.68 -5.93 -11.49
N LYS A 338 21.58 -6.06 -10.72
CA LYS A 338 20.64 -7.17 -10.89
C LYS A 338 19.74 -6.99 -12.12
N ILE A 339 19.47 -5.75 -12.50
CA ILE A 339 18.70 -5.39 -13.69
C ILE A 339 19.60 -5.52 -14.92
N LYS A 340 19.59 -6.71 -15.54
CA LYS A 340 20.22 -6.94 -16.85
C LYS A 340 19.24 -6.81 -18.03
N ALA A 341 17.95 -6.64 -17.76
CA ALA A 341 16.91 -6.46 -18.78
C ALA A 341 16.77 -4.99 -19.19
N GLU A 342 16.29 -4.75 -20.41
CA GLU A 342 15.88 -3.42 -20.87
C GLU A 342 14.87 -2.84 -19.87
N ARG A 343 15.17 -1.66 -19.35
CA ARG A 343 14.39 -0.99 -18.30
C ARG A 343 12.95 -0.68 -18.76
N ASP A 344 12.74 -0.62 -20.06
CA ASP A 344 11.50 -0.37 -20.77
C ASP A 344 10.42 -1.44 -20.50
N ASP A 345 10.79 -2.61 -20.00
CA ASP A 345 9.87 -3.75 -19.81
C ASP A 345 9.36 -3.91 -18.36
N ARG A 346 9.59 -2.95 -17.47
CA ARG A 346 9.12 -3.05 -16.07
C ARG A 346 7.59 -3.01 -16.00
N ILE A 347 7.03 -4.00 -15.30
CA ILE A 347 5.59 -4.10 -15.06
C ILE A 347 5.23 -3.36 -13.76
N TYR A 348 4.42 -2.32 -13.87
CA TYR A 348 3.86 -1.62 -12.70
C TYR A 348 2.55 -2.29 -12.29
N ALA A 349 2.68 -3.37 -11.52
CA ALA A 349 1.53 -4.09 -10.98
C ALA A 349 0.88 -3.26 -9.85
N TYR A 350 -0.44 -3.16 -9.86
CA TYR A 350 -1.18 -2.58 -8.74
C TYR A 350 -2.31 -3.50 -8.28
N VAL A 351 -2.44 -3.66 -6.97
CA VAL A 351 -3.47 -4.49 -6.35
C VAL A 351 -4.52 -3.58 -5.75
N ALA A 352 -5.72 -3.65 -6.31
CA ALA A 352 -6.88 -2.87 -5.90
C ALA A 352 -8.17 -3.66 -6.19
N PRO A 353 -9.27 -3.39 -5.47
CA PRO A 353 -10.54 -4.03 -5.77
C PRO A 353 -11.21 -3.42 -7.01
N TYR A 354 -10.92 -2.15 -7.32
CA TYR A 354 -11.46 -1.43 -8.48
C TYR A 354 -10.40 -1.18 -9.56
N SER A 355 -10.83 -1.12 -10.83
CA SER A 355 -9.96 -0.63 -11.91
C SER A 355 -9.87 0.89 -11.83
N LEU A 356 -8.64 1.39 -11.87
CA LEU A 356 -8.33 2.82 -11.93
C LEU A 356 -8.82 3.47 -13.24
N GLU A 357 -9.02 2.67 -14.29
CA GLU A 357 -9.41 3.14 -15.62
C GLU A 357 -10.86 3.65 -15.69
N ASN A 358 -11.68 3.37 -14.67
CA ASN A 358 -13.10 3.75 -14.60
C ASN A 358 -13.43 4.73 -13.45
N LEU A 359 -12.44 5.50 -12.96
CA LEU A 359 -12.67 6.49 -11.89
C LEU A 359 -13.48 7.69 -12.38
N GLU A 360 -14.81 7.54 -12.46
CA GLU A 360 -15.71 8.68 -12.58
C GLU A 360 -15.82 9.36 -11.20
N SER A 361 -15.14 10.49 -11.03
CA SER A 361 -15.40 11.35 -9.88
C SER A 361 -16.85 11.86 -9.96
N LYS A 362 -17.73 11.35 -9.10
CA LYS A 362 -19.10 11.86 -9.01
C LYS A 362 -19.02 13.35 -8.61
N PRO A 363 -19.65 14.28 -9.35
CA PRO A 363 -19.59 15.70 -9.00
C PRO A 363 -20.16 15.93 -7.60
N SER A 364 -19.30 16.28 -6.65
CA SER A 364 -19.63 16.44 -5.23
C SER A 364 -20.63 17.56 -4.96
N LEU A 365 -20.68 18.56 -5.84
CA LEU A 365 -21.63 19.68 -5.80
C LEU A 365 -23.11 19.26 -5.92
N LYS A 366 -23.41 17.98 -6.25
CA LYS A 366 -24.78 17.45 -6.29
C LYS A 366 -25.20 16.70 -5.02
N LYS A 367 -24.29 16.43 -4.06
CA LYS A 367 -24.65 15.87 -2.75
C LYS A 367 -25.08 17.02 -1.83
N ASN A 368 -26.40 17.27 -1.78
CA ASN A 368 -26.96 18.33 -0.92
C ASN A 368 -27.01 17.94 0.57
N ASN A 369 -26.97 16.64 0.88
CA ASN A 369 -27.00 16.12 2.25
C ASN A 369 -25.86 15.12 2.44
N PHE A 370 -25.08 15.29 3.50
CA PHE A 370 -24.17 14.27 4.00
C PHE A 370 -24.81 13.65 5.24
N ASN A 371 -24.96 12.32 5.28
CA ASN A 371 -25.34 11.67 6.52
C ASN A 371 -24.12 11.60 7.46
N LEU A 372 -24.33 11.32 8.75
CA LEU A 372 -23.25 11.31 9.75
C LEU A 372 -22.16 10.26 9.44
N PHE A 373 -22.54 9.12 8.86
CA PHE A 373 -21.58 8.10 8.43
C PHE A 373 -20.79 8.54 7.21
N ASP A 374 -21.42 9.23 6.26
CA ASP A 374 -20.74 9.85 5.12
C ASP A 374 -19.71 10.89 5.60
N LEU A 375 -20.00 11.65 6.66
CA LEU A 375 -19.05 12.62 7.21
C LEU A 375 -17.89 11.97 7.97
N LEU A 376 -18.16 10.87 8.70
CA LEU A 376 -17.16 10.18 9.52
C LEU A 376 -16.23 9.27 8.71
N PHE A 377 -16.75 8.59 7.68
CA PHE A 377 -16.01 7.58 6.93
C PHE A 377 -15.82 7.95 5.46
N ASP A 378 -16.86 8.45 4.77
CA ASP A 378 -16.72 8.86 3.37
C ASP A 378 -15.90 10.15 3.25
N GLY A 379 -16.02 11.08 4.20
CA GLY A 379 -15.26 12.33 4.21
C GLY A 379 -13.74 12.13 4.27
N LEU A 380 -13.29 11.00 4.83
CA LEU A 380 -11.88 10.60 4.90
C LEU A 380 -11.42 9.84 3.65
N THR A 381 -12.35 9.28 2.86
CA THR A 381 -12.05 8.43 1.70
C THR A 381 -12.35 9.12 0.35
N ILE A 382 -13.30 10.07 0.27
CA ILE A 382 -13.56 10.91 -0.91
C ILE A 382 -12.29 11.63 -1.43
N PRO A 383 -11.41 12.18 -0.57
CA PRO A 383 -10.14 12.74 -1.02
C PRO A 383 -9.26 11.73 -1.76
N SER A 384 -9.23 10.46 -1.30
CA SER A 384 -8.38 9.41 -1.88
C SER A 384 -8.76 9.06 -3.32
N THR A 385 -10.05 8.92 -3.64
CA THR A 385 -10.48 8.59 -5.02
C THR A 385 -10.15 9.71 -6.02
N GLN A 386 -10.33 10.98 -5.62
CA GLN A 386 -9.96 12.12 -6.45
C GLN A 386 -8.44 12.19 -6.63
N GLN A 387 -7.71 11.89 -5.58
CA GLN A 387 -6.26 11.84 -5.63
C GLN A 387 -5.75 10.71 -6.52
N ASP A 388 -6.29 9.49 -6.41
CA ASP A 388 -5.93 8.36 -7.29
C ASP A 388 -6.14 8.75 -8.76
N ALA A 389 -7.24 9.44 -9.09
CA ALA A 389 -7.48 9.98 -10.43
C ALA A 389 -6.45 11.03 -10.87
N MET A 390 -6.01 11.91 -9.95
CA MET A 390 -4.92 12.85 -10.22
C MET A 390 -3.60 12.12 -10.49
N GLN A 391 -3.30 11.04 -9.77
CA GLN A 391 -2.08 10.25 -10.00
C GLN A 391 -2.08 9.62 -11.39
N LEU A 392 -3.21 9.06 -11.83
CA LEU A 392 -3.35 8.51 -13.19
C LEU A 392 -3.15 9.57 -14.27
N LYS A 393 -3.72 10.77 -14.07
CA LYS A 393 -3.50 11.88 -14.99
C LYS A 393 -2.01 12.23 -15.11
N GLN A 394 -1.28 12.24 -14.00
CA GLN A 394 0.16 12.48 -14.01
C GLN A 394 0.92 11.38 -14.76
N ILE A 395 0.51 10.11 -14.65
CA ILE A 395 1.10 9.01 -15.44
C ILE A 395 0.88 9.22 -16.93
N VAL A 396 -0.34 9.63 -17.33
CA VAL A 396 -0.63 9.95 -18.74
C VAL A 396 0.25 11.11 -19.23
N GLU A 397 0.43 12.15 -18.42
CA GLU A 397 1.33 13.27 -18.73
C GLU A 397 2.79 12.81 -18.85
N ILE A 398 3.26 11.91 -17.98
CA ILE A 398 4.60 11.31 -18.07
C ILE A 398 4.76 10.53 -19.38
N ASN A 399 3.79 9.68 -19.75
CA ASN A 399 3.85 8.91 -20.99
C ASN A 399 3.89 9.82 -22.22
N GLN A 400 3.11 10.91 -22.23
CA GLN A 400 3.20 11.92 -23.30
C GLN A 400 4.59 12.55 -23.38
N GLN A 401 5.22 12.87 -22.25
CA GLN A 401 6.60 13.38 -22.24
C GLN A 401 7.59 12.36 -22.79
N VAL A 402 7.42 11.08 -22.46
CA VAL A 402 8.26 9.99 -22.99
C VAL A 402 8.09 9.86 -24.51
N ASP A 403 6.86 9.96 -25.03
CA ASP A 403 6.61 9.94 -26.47
C ASP A 403 7.28 11.12 -27.19
N TYR A 404 7.23 12.33 -26.59
CA TYR A 404 7.96 13.48 -27.12
C TYR A 404 9.48 13.26 -27.09
N LYS A 405 10.02 12.69 -26.01
CA LYS A 405 11.44 12.32 -25.92
C LYS A 405 11.81 11.37 -27.05
N ALA A 406 11.06 10.29 -27.26
CA ALA A 406 11.32 9.32 -28.31
C ALA A 406 11.30 9.94 -29.72
N ASN A 407 10.34 10.83 -29.98
CA ASN A 407 10.24 11.55 -31.26
C ASN A 407 11.45 12.47 -31.49
N ILE A 408 11.89 13.21 -30.47
CA ILE A 408 13.08 14.07 -30.56
C ILE A 408 14.34 13.24 -30.81
N LEU A 409 14.52 12.13 -30.09
CA LEU A 409 15.66 11.23 -30.28
C LEU A 409 15.72 10.65 -31.70
N SER A 410 14.57 10.20 -32.22
CA SER A 410 14.46 9.71 -33.60
C SER A 410 14.84 10.76 -34.65
N LEU A 411 14.39 12.01 -34.47
CA LEU A 411 14.77 13.12 -35.34
C LEU A 411 16.28 13.42 -35.27
N LEU A 412 16.88 13.38 -34.08
CA LEU A 412 18.31 13.59 -33.90
C LEU A 412 19.16 12.52 -34.60
N GLU A 413 18.71 11.26 -34.58
CA GLU A 413 19.37 10.16 -35.30
C GLU A 413 19.38 10.39 -36.83
N THR A 414 18.33 11.00 -37.38
CA THR A 414 18.30 11.34 -38.82
C THR A 414 19.22 12.49 -39.22
N LEU A 415 19.65 13.32 -38.26
CA LEU A 415 20.47 14.51 -38.49
C LEU A 415 21.98 14.25 -38.35
N SER A 416 22.40 13.04 -37.93
CA SER A 416 23.81 12.76 -37.63
C SER A 416 24.69 12.82 -38.88
N THR A 417 25.44 13.92 -39.02
CA THR A 417 26.59 14.06 -39.93
C THR A 417 27.88 14.18 -39.11
N HIS A 418 29.02 13.77 -39.68
CA HIS A 418 30.30 13.52 -38.97
C HIS A 418 30.86 14.63 -38.05
N GLN A 419 30.32 15.86 -38.04
CA GLN A 419 30.75 16.95 -37.14
C GLN A 419 29.81 17.20 -35.94
N SER A 420 28.73 16.42 -35.80
CA SER A 420 27.63 16.69 -34.85
C SER A 420 27.48 15.68 -33.70
N GLU A 421 28.30 14.63 -33.64
CA GLU A 421 28.12 13.51 -32.68
C GLU A 421 28.24 13.93 -31.20
N GLU A 422 29.18 14.82 -30.85
CA GLU A 422 29.34 15.29 -29.47
C GLU A 422 28.15 16.15 -29.01
N ILE A 423 27.66 17.03 -29.89
CA ILE A 423 26.49 17.88 -29.64
C ILE A 423 25.23 17.02 -29.50
N ILE A 424 25.04 16.04 -30.38
CA ILE A 424 23.91 15.10 -30.32
C ILE A 424 23.95 14.27 -29.03
N SER A 425 25.13 13.78 -28.64
CA SER A 425 25.32 13.04 -27.38
C SER A 425 24.97 13.88 -26.16
N LYS A 426 25.36 15.15 -26.15
CA LYS A 426 24.99 16.10 -25.09
C LYS A 426 23.48 16.35 -25.04
N ILE A 427 22.84 16.61 -26.19
CA ILE A 427 21.38 16.79 -26.26
C ILE A 427 20.65 15.55 -25.76
N LYS A 428 21.10 14.35 -26.16
CA LYS A 428 20.53 13.08 -25.67
C LYS A 428 20.65 12.97 -24.16
N THR A 429 21.81 13.29 -23.59
CA THR A 429 22.04 13.25 -22.14
C THR A 429 21.14 14.27 -21.40
N ASP A 430 21.02 15.48 -21.92
CA ASP A 430 20.18 16.54 -21.32
C ASP A 430 18.69 16.16 -21.40
N LEU A 431 18.25 15.53 -22.49
CA LEU A 431 16.89 15.05 -22.67
C LEU A 431 16.56 13.88 -21.74
N GLU A 432 17.49 12.93 -21.55
CA GLU A 432 17.36 11.84 -20.57
C GLU A 432 17.30 12.38 -19.13
N LYS A 433 18.04 13.44 -18.82
CA LYS A 433 17.97 14.10 -17.51
C LYS A 433 16.65 14.85 -17.29
N ALA A 434 16.12 15.47 -18.35
CA ALA A 434 14.86 16.21 -18.28
C ALA A 434 13.64 15.27 -18.18
N ILE A 435 13.68 14.13 -18.86
CA ILE A 435 12.59 13.14 -18.92
C ILE A 435 13.18 11.75 -18.59
N PRO A 436 13.47 11.47 -17.30
CA PRO A 436 14.15 10.24 -16.85
C PRO A 436 13.24 9.00 -16.76
N TYR A 437 12.09 9.09 -17.39
CA TYR A 437 11.03 8.09 -17.38
C TYR A 437 11.08 7.22 -18.64
N HIS A 438 10.49 6.04 -18.52
CA HIS A 438 10.14 5.15 -19.62
C HIS A 438 8.61 5.14 -19.75
N HIS A 439 8.11 4.53 -20.83
CA HIS A 439 6.66 4.43 -21.01
C HIS A 439 6.08 3.53 -19.92
N ILE A 440 5.20 4.07 -19.09
CA ILE A 440 4.63 3.39 -17.94
C ILE A 440 3.39 2.63 -18.39
N GLN A 441 3.44 1.30 -18.31
CA GLN A 441 2.29 0.44 -18.49
C GLN A 441 1.82 -0.10 -17.14
N LEU A 442 0.60 0.26 -16.76
CA LEU A 442 -0.04 -0.24 -15.55
C LEU A 442 -0.58 -1.66 -15.77
N SER A 443 -0.43 -2.51 -14.77
CA SER A 443 -0.92 -3.89 -14.80
C SER A 443 -1.85 -4.15 -13.60
N PRO A 444 -3.17 -4.02 -13.76
CA PRO A 444 -4.13 -4.21 -12.67
C PRO A 444 -4.22 -5.66 -12.19
N ILE A 445 -4.25 -5.87 -10.88
CA ILE A 445 -4.65 -7.12 -10.23
C ILE A 445 -5.96 -6.88 -9.47
N THR A 446 -7.05 -6.79 -10.23
CA THR A 446 -8.42 -6.62 -9.71
C THR A 446 -9.21 -7.93 -9.87
N PRO A 447 -10.34 -8.11 -9.16
CA PRO A 447 -11.21 -9.28 -9.36
C PRO A 447 -11.66 -9.47 -10.81
N LEU A 448 -11.72 -8.40 -11.61
CA LEU A 448 -12.11 -8.45 -13.03
C LEU A 448 -11.09 -9.18 -13.92
N ILE A 449 -9.86 -9.38 -13.45
CA ILE A 449 -8.83 -10.13 -14.18
C ILE A 449 -9.26 -11.56 -14.47
N LEU A 450 -10.17 -12.13 -13.67
CA LEU A 450 -10.70 -13.48 -13.87
C LEU A 450 -11.50 -13.61 -15.18
N ASN A 451 -12.02 -12.51 -15.74
CA ASN A 451 -12.65 -12.50 -17.07
C ASN A 451 -11.63 -12.69 -18.20
N GLN A 452 -10.33 -12.50 -17.92
CA GLN A 452 -9.25 -12.64 -18.88
C GLN A 452 -8.62 -14.04 -18.90
N ILE A 453 -9.08 -14.98 -18.06
CA ILE A 453 -8.64 -16.39 -18.08
C ILE A 453 -8.63 -17.00 -19.51
N PRO A 454 -9.61 -16.71 -20.39
CA PRO A 454 -9.57 -17.20 -21.77
C PRO A 454 -8.36 -16.75 -22.59
N GLY A 455 -7.68 -15.68 -22.18
CA GLY A 455 -6.46 -15.17 -22.82
C GLY A 455 -5.17 -15.90 -22.40
N ILE A 456 -5.22 -16.82 -21.44
CA ILE A 456 -4.04 -17.60 -21.01
C ILE A 456 -3.62 -18.56 -22.13
N GLU A 457 -2.35 -18.48 -22.54
CA GLU A 457 -1.79 -19.27 -23.65
C GLU A 457 -1.71 -20.77 -23.32
N ASN A 458 -1.32 -21.13 -22.09
CA ASN A 458 -1.22 -22.52 -21.67
C ASN A 458 -2.61 -23.14 -21.46
N LEU A 459 -3.03 -24.00 -22.40
CA LEU A 459 -4.35 -24.63 -22.40
C LEU A 459 -4.64 -25.50 -21.17
N GLU A 460 -3.65 -26.21 -20.63
CA GLU A 460 -3.83 -27.06 -19.44
C GLU A 460 -4.10 -26.19 -18.20
N THR A 461 -3.25 -25.19 -17.97
CA THR A 461 -3.41 -24.25 -16.86
C THR A 461 -4.71 -23.47 -17.00
N ARG A 462 -5.05 -23.01 -18.21
CA ARG A 462 -6.30 -22.32 -18.49
C ARG A 462 -7.49 -23.16 -18.05
N ALA A 463 -7.57 -24.43 -18.47
CA ALA A 463 -8.66 -25.33 -18.08
C ALA A 463 -8.72 -25.54 -16.55
N GLN A 464 -7.57 -25.65 -15.89
CA GLN A 464 -7.50 -25.78 -14.42
C GLN A 464 -8.02 -24.52 -13.70
N LEU A 465 -7.63 -23.33 -14.17
CA LEU A 465 -8.08 -22.05 -13.61
C LEU A 465 -9.56 -21.78 -13.90
N GLU A 466 -10.04 -22.10 -15.11
CA GLU A 466 -11.49 -22.04 -15.43
C GLU A 466 -12.30 -22.92 -14.48
N ASN A 467 -11.83 -24.13 -14.18
CA ASN A 467 -12.49 -25.03 -13.23
C ASN A 467 -12.46 -24.48 -11.79
N LEU A 468 -11.31 -23.97 -11.32
CA LEU A 468 -11.21 -23.34 -10.00
C LEU A 468 -12.13 -22.12 -9.89
N TYR A 469 -12.13 -21.26 -10.90
CA TYR A 469 -13.00 -20.08 -10.96
C TYR A 469 -14.47 -20.49 -10.97
N LYS A 470 -14.83 -21.54 -11.70
CA LYS A 470 -16.19 -22.10 -11.69
C LYS A 470 -16.58 -22.60 -10.30
N LYS A 471 -15.71 -23.37 -9.62
CA LYS A 471 -15.92 -23.83 -8.23
C LYS A 471 -16.12 -22.64 -7.29
N PHE A 472 -15.23 -21.63 -7.36
CA PHE A 472 -15.35 -20.40 -6.58
C PHE A 472 -16.66 -19.67 -6.87
N ARG A 473 -17.06 -19.53 -8.14
CA ARG A 473 -18.31 -18.86 -8.53
C ARG A 473 -19.55 -19.58 -7.99
N TYR A 474 -19.55 -20.91 -7.88
CA TYR A 474 -20.67 -21.62 -7.23
C TYR A 474 -20.78 -21.35 -5.72
N LEU A 475 -19.73 -20.81 -5.09
CA LEU A 475 -19.78 -20.35 -3.71
C LEU A 475 -20.45 -18.97 -3.57
N PHE A 476 -20.67 -18.21 -4.65
CA PHE A 476 -21.24 -16.84 -4.62
C PHE A 476 -22.37 -16.64 -5.62
N LYS A 477 -23.54 -16.17 -5.15
CA LYS A 477 -24.73 -16.03 -6.01
C LYS A 477 -24.66 -14.87 -7.02
N THR A 478 -23.72 -13.94 -6.88
CA THR A 478 -23.62 -12.75 -7.74
C THR A 478 -22.44 -12.89 -8.71
N PRO A 479 -22.63 -12.71 -10.03
CA PRO A 479 -21.51 -12.66 -10.98
C PRO A 479 -20.57 -11.50 -10.67
N LEU A 480 -19.27 -11.66 -10.92
CA LEU A 480 -18.36 -10.52 -11.10
C LEU A 480 -18.91 -9.72 -12.29
N LEU A 481 -19.49 -8.55 -12.04
CA LEU A 481 -20.01 -7.69 -13.10
C LEU A 481 -18.85 -7.21 -13.96
N GLU A 482 -18.97 -7.33 -15.29
CA GLU A 482 -17.98 -6.80 -16.25
C GLU A 482 -17.80 -5.27 -16.13
N LYS A 483 -18.80 -4.60 -15.55
CA LYS A 483 -18.77 -3.19 -15.15
C LYS A 483 -19.46 -3.05 -13.79
N PRO A 484 -18.75 -3.17 -12.66
CA PRO A 484 -19.35 -2.97 -11.36
C PRO A 484 -19.84 -1.51 -11.27
N THR A 485 -21.15 -1.32 -11.12
CA THR A 485 -21.74 0.01 -10.85
C THR A 485 -21.50 0.47 -9.41
N ASP A 486 -21.06 -0.43 -8.52
CA ASP A 486 -20.79 -0.18 -7.11
C ASP A 486 -19.64 -1.08 -6.60
N VAL A 487 -18.79 -0.53 -5.73
CA VAL A 487 -17.54 -1.15 -5.23
C VAL A 487 -17.85 -2.30 -4.27
N ASP A 488 -18.93 -2.15 -3.48
CA ASP A 488 -19.46 -3.08 -2.46
C ASP A 488 -19.81 -4.50 -2.98
N GLN A 489 -19.63 -4.78 -4.27
CA GLN A 489 -19.99 -6.04 -4.92
C GLN A 489 -18.80 -6.94 -5.24
N LEU A 490 -17.56 -6.47 -5.07
CA LEU A 490 -16.37 -7.20 -5.54
C LEU A 490 -15.67 -8.02 -4.45
N LEU A 491 -15.69 -7.57 -3.19
CA LEU A 491 -15.12 -8.28 -2.05
C LEU A 491 -16.21 -8.56 -1.00
N ALA A 492 -16.12 -9.70 -0.31
CA ALA A 492 -17.09 -10.02 0.74
C ALA A 492 -16.91 -9.20 2.01
N SER A 493 -15.71 -8.72 2.28
CA SER A 493 -15.42 -7.88 3.43
C SER A 493 -15.80 -6.40 3.24
N ASP A 494 -16.27 -5.99 2.06
CA ASP A 494 -16.39 -4.57 1.70
C ASP A 494 -17.63 -3.86 2.29
N PHE A 495 -18.58 -4.59 2.87
CA PHE A 495 -19.74 -3.98 3.50
C PHE A 495 -19.35 -3.13 4.73
N LEU A 496 -20.16 -2.10 5.04
CA LEU A 496 -19.86 -1.11 6.09
C LEU A 496 -18.54 -0.36 5.84
N ASN A 497 -18.35 0.20 4.64
CA ASN A 497 -17.18 0.98 4.25
C ASN A 497 -15.85 0.25 4.50
N ALA A 498 -15.69 -0.95 3.97
CA ALA A 498 -14.48 -1.76 4.11
C ALA A 498 -14.16 -2.27 5.54
N PHE A 499 -15.13 -2.28 6.47
CA PHE A 499 -14.96 -2.89 7.81
C PHE A 499 -15.59 -4.28 7.96
N GLY A 500 -16.35 -4.74 6.97
CA GLY A 500 -17.09 -6.00 6.99
C GLY A 500 -16.22 -7.21 7.34
N GLY A 501 -14.96 -7.18 6.87
CA GLY A 501 -13.97 -8.21 7.12
C GLY A 501 -13.76 -8.51 8.60
N PHE A 502 -13.78 -7.52 9.50
CA PHE A 502 -13.47 -7.73 10.92
C PHE A 502 -14.51 -8.52 11.70
N PHE A 503 -15.74 -8.60 11.19
CA PHE A 503 -16.85 -9.20 11.93
C PHE A 503 -16.91 -10.72 11.83
N ASP A 504 -16.42 -11.28 10.74
CA ASP A 504 -16.41 -12.72 10.54
C ASP A 504 -15.21 -13.13 9.69
N ARG A 505 -14.48 -14.12 10.20
CA ARG A 505 -13.32 -14.72 9.52
C ARG A 505 -13.68 -15.20 8.11
N LYS A 506 -14.91 -15.67 7.90
CA LYS A 506 -15.35 -16.21 6.61
C LYS A 506 -15.22 -15.21 5.46
N TYR A 507 -15.48 -13.92 5.72
CA TYR A 507 -15.36 -12.87 4.70
C TYR A 507 -13.91 -12.68 4.26
N ARG A 508 -13.00 -12.72 5.24
CA ARG A 508 -11.55 -12.60 5.00
C ARG A 508 -10.99 -13.85 4.30
N GLU A 509 -11.49 -15.03 4.64
CA GLU A 509 -11.12 -16.28 3.94
C GLU A 509 -11.54 -16.25 2.48
N GLN A 510 -12.75 -15.79 2.19
CA GLN A 510 -13.23 -15.62 0.83
C GLN A 510 -12.34 -14.67 0.03
N ASP A 511 -12.07 -13.48 0.57
CA ASP A 511 -11.30 -12.46 -0.13
C ASP A 511 -9.85 -12.89 -0.33
N PHE A 512 -9.26 -13.60 0.64
CA PHE A 512 -7.95 -14.22 0.50
C PHE A 512 -7.90 -15.25 -0.65
N ILE A 513 -8.90 -16.13 -0.74
CA ILE A 513 -9.00 -17.12 -1.84
C ILE A 513 -9.18 -16.42 -3.18
N LEU A 514 -10.03 -15.40 -3.25
CA LEU A 514 -10.23 -14.58 -4.45
C LEU A 514 -8.91 -13.92 -4.87
N GLY A 515 -8.17 -13.34 -3.93
CA GLY A 515 -6.85 -12.75 -4.17
C GLY A 515 -5.85 -13.76 -4.73
N ARG A 516 -5.82 -14.99 -4.20
CA ARG A 516 -4.98 -16.06 -4.75
C ARG A 516 -5.34 -16.40 -6.19
N LEU A 517 -6.64 -16.53 -6.51
CA LEU A 517 -7.09 -16.80 -7.88
C LEU A 517 -6.70 -15.67 -8.84
N CYS A 518 -6.84 -14.41 -8.41
CA CYS A 518 -6.45 -13.25 -9.20
C CYS A 518 -4.93 -13.19 -9.41
N GLY A 519 -4.14 -13.44 -8.36
CA GLY A 519 -2.68 -13.49 -8.46
C GLY A 519 -2.19 -14.61 -9.40
N LEU A 520 -2.79 -15.81 -9.31
CA LEU A 520 -2.48 -16.91 -10.25
C LEU A 520 -2.83 -16.55 -11.70
N THR A 521 -4.01 -15.96 -11.92
CA THR A 521 -4.45 -15.54 -13.24
C THR A 521 -3.51 -14.49 -13.82
N TRP A 522 -3.14 -13.48 -13.02
CA TRP A 522 -2.21 -12.44 -13.40
C TRP A 522 -0.84 -13.01 -13.79
N LEU A 523 -0.30 -13.95 -13.01
CA LEU A 523 0.97 -14.60 -13.30
C LEU A 523 0.95 -15.29 -14.68
N HIS A 524 -0.12 -16.03 -14.99
CA HIS A 524 -0.24 -16.75 -16.27
C HIS A 524 -0.60 -15.87 -17.48
N LEU A 525 -1.08 -14.65 -17.24
CA LEU A 525 -1.28 -13.65 -18.30
C LEU A 525 0.01 -12.89 -18.65
N ASN A 526 0.92 -12.73 -17.68
CA ASN A 526 2.15 -11.94 -17.86
C ASN A 526 3.39 -12.81 -18.09
N PHE A 527 3.35 -14.10 -17.75
CA PHE A 527 4.52 -14.98 -17.82
C PHE A 527 4.16 -16.38 -18.33
N ASN A 528 4.98 -16.89 -19.25
CA ASN A 528 4.72 -18.17 -19.94
C ASN A 528 5.15 -19.41 -19.14
N GLN A 529 6.11 -19.28 -18.23
CA GLN A 529 6.68 -20.40 -17.47
C GLN A 529 6.59 -20.16 -15.96
N ILE A 530 5.43 -20.48 -15.36
CA ILE A 530 5.20 -20.34 -13.91
C ILE A 530 4.83 -21.69 -13.29
N ASP A 531 5.46 -22.05 -12.17
CA ASP A 531 5.13 -23.27 -11.43
C ASP A 531 3.99 -23.04 -10.42
N THR A 532 2.76 -23.23 -10.88
CA THR A 532 1.54 -23.09 -10.06
C THR A 532 0.87 -24.42 -9.67
N LYS A 533 1.49 -25.58 -9.98
CA LYS A 533 0.84 -26.89 -9.83
C LYS A 533 0.40 -27.17 -8.39
N SER A 534 1.26 -26.88 -7.42
CA SER A 534 0.94 -27.05 -5.99
C SER A 534 -0.11 -26.05 -5.50
N SER A 535 -0.06 -24.79 -5.93
CA SER A 535 -1.08 -23.77 -5.61
C SER A 535 -2.47 -24.20 -6.11
N ILE A 536 -2.56 -24.63 -7.37
CA ILE A 536 -3.80 -25.12 -7.99
C ILE A 536 -4.30 -26.38 -7.27
N SER A 537 -3.41 -27.33 -6.97
CA SER A 537 -3.76 -28.55 -6.23
C SER A 537 -4.30 -28.22 -4.84
N ARG A 538 -3.66 -27.29 -4.13
CA ARG A 538 -4.08 -26.86 -2.80
C ARG A 538 -5.44 -26.17 -2.82
N LEU A 539 -5.70 -25.28 -3.78
CA LEU A 539 -7.01 -24.65 -3.95
C LEU A 539 -8.10 -25.67 -4.29
N ASN A 540 -7.79 -26.66 -5.14
CA ASN A 540 -8.72 -27.77 -5.39
C ASN A 540 -9.03 -28.56 -4.13
N GLN A 541 -8.02 -28.95 -3.34
CA GLN A 541 -8.24 -29.63 -2.06
C GLN A 541 -9.12 -28.81 -1.11
N ILE A 542 -8.92 -27.49 -1.05
CA ILE A 542 -9.74 -26.59 -0.24
C ILE A 542 -11.20 -26.67 -0.68
N PHE A 543 -11.48 -26.52 -1.98
CA PHE A 543 -12.84 -26.57 -2.50
C PHE A 543 -13.48 -27.97 -2.38
N ASP A 544 -12.72 -29.04 -2.65
CA ASP A 544 -13.21 -30.42 -2.62
C ASP A 544 -13.46 -30.91 -1.19
N SER A 545 -12.74 -30.36 -0.20
CA SER A 545 -12.95 -30.70 1.21
C SER A 545 -14.29 -30.22 1.78
N GLY A 546 -15.01 -29.32 1.08
CA GLY A 546 -16.24 -28.69 1.56
C GLY A 546 -16.06 -27.85 2.84
N LYS A 547 -14.82 -27.69 3.34
CA LYS A 547 -14.52 -26.96 4.59
C LYS A 547 -14.85 -25.47 4.50
N ILE A 548 -15.00 -24.96 3.29
CA ILE A 548 -15.25 -23.56 3.00
C ILE A 548 -16.51 -23.47 2.15
N GLN A 549 -17.67 -23.45 2.82
CA GLN A 549 -18.95 -23.13 2.21
C GLN A 549 -19.37 -21.77 2.73
N PHE A 550 -19.35 -20.76 1.87
CA PHE A 550 -19.79 -19.42 2.21
C PHE A 550 -21.26 -19.28 1.84
N ASP A 551 -22.14 -19.10 2.82
CA ASP A 551 -23.42 -18.46 2.56
C ASP A 551 -23.17 -17.00 2.21
N ASN A 552 -23.96 -16.43 1.28
CA ASN A 552 -23.87 -15.02 0.93
C ASN A 552 -23.84 -14.16 2.21
N PRO A 553 -22.82 -13.29 2.39
CA PRO A 553 -22.74 -12.37 3.51
C PRO A 553 -24.05 -11.57 3.65
N LYS A 554 -24.73 -11.69 4.79
CA LYS A 554 -25.77 -10.72 5.16
C LYS A 554 -25.46 -10.14 6.52
N VAL A 555 -25.74 -8.86 6.69
CA VAL A 555 -25.61 -8.16 7.99
C VAL A 555 -26.43 -8.87 9.08
N LYS A 556 -27.53 -9.52 8.70
CA LYS A 556 -28.36 -10.35 9.60
C LYS A 556 -27.71 -11.67 10.03
N ASP A 557 -26.56 -12.03 9.49
CA ASP A 557 -25.81 -13.23 9.84
C ASP A 557 -24.71 -12.92 10.87
N LEU A 558 -24.49 -11.63 11.17
CA LEU A 558 -23.59 -11.21 12.25
C LEU A 558 -24.11 -11.70 13.60
N LYS A 559 -23.21 -12.28 14.42
CA LYS A 559 -23.52 -12.65 15.82
C LYS A 559 -24.08 -11.43 16.56
N ILE A 560 -24.94 -11.69 17.54
CA ILE A 560 -25.57 -10.65 18.36
C ILE A 560 -24.50 -9.82 19.07
N SER A 561 -23.44 -10.46 19.57
CA SER A 561 -22.26 -9.81 20.17
C SER A 561 -21.64 -8.75 19.24
N TYR A 562 -21.42 -9.07 17.96
CA TYR A 562 -20.88 -8.13 16.97
C TYR A 562 -21.82 -6.96 16.65
N ARG A 563 -23.14 -7.17 16.64
CA ARG A 563 -24.12 -6.07 16.46
C ARG A 563 -24.10 -5.10 17.63
N ILE A 564 -24.01 -5.62 18.85
CA ILE A 564 -23.90 -4.80 20.05
C ILE A 564 -22.60 -3.97 20.00
N ARG A 565 -21.49 -4.55 19.52
CA ARG A 565 -20.22 -3.82 19.31
C ARG A 565 -20.37 -2.64 18.36
N LEU A 566 -21.01 -2.85 17.21
CA LEU A 566 -21.27 -1.79 16.23
C LEU A 566 -22.04 -0.62 16.85
N ILE A 567 -23.13 -0.92 17.54
CA ILE A 567 -23.94 0.11 18.21
C ILE A 567 -23.10 0.83 19.26
N ARG A 568 -22.26 0.10 20.02
CA ARG A 568 -21.40 0.71 21.04
C ARG A 568 -20.34 1.63 20.44
N ILE A 569 -19.66 1.18 19.39
CA ILE A 569 -18.69 1.97 18.62
C ILE A 569 -19.36 3.28 18.15
N LEU A 570 -20.55 3.19 17.56
CA LEU A 570 -21.33 4.35 17.13
C LEU A 570 -21.62 5.31 18.29
N VAL A 571 -22.14 4.79 19.41
CA VAL A 571 -22.44 5.58 20.62
C VAL A 571 -21.19 6.26 21.17
N ARG A 572 -20.04 5.57 21.16
CA ARG A 572 -18.76 6.15 21.55
C ARG A 572 -18.32 7.26 20.61
N GLY A 573 -18.46 7.08 19.30
CA GLY A 573 -18.22 8.14 18.31
C GLY A 573 -19.07 9.38 18.59
N LEU A 574 -20.37 9.19 18.83
CA LEU A 574 -21.28 10.28 19.24
C LEU A 574 -20.85 10.96 20.54
N ARG A 575 -20.41 10.18 21.54
CA ARG A 575 -19.89 10.70 22.81
C ARG A 575 -18.66 11.57 22.59
N MET A 576 -17.68 11.08 21.83
CA MET A 576 -16.44 11.80 21.51
C MET A 576 -16.72 13.11 20.76
N MET A 577 -17.60 13.08 19.75
CA MET A 577 -18.01 14.30 19.03
C MET A 577 -18.67 15.32 19.96
N THR A 578 -19.58 14.85 20.83
CA THR A 578 -20.27 15.69 21.82
C THR A 578 -19.29 16.32 22.81
N ALA A 579 -18.25 15.58 23.21
CA ALA A 579 -17.20 16.06 24.11
C ALA A 579 -16.24 17.06 23.43
N GLN A 580 -15.92 16.86 22.14
CA GLN A 580 -14.95 17.67 21.39
C GLN A 580 -15.52 18.94 20.75
N THR A 581 -16.85 19.08 20.64
CA THR A 581 -17.48 20.33 20.20
C THR A 581 -17.10 21.52 21.09
N GLN A 582 -16.02 22.23 20.72
CA GLN A 582 -15.57 23.45 21.38
C GLN A 582 -16.55 24.60 21.12
N MET A 583 -17.20 25.06 22.19
CA MET A 583 -18.08 26.22 22.18
C MET A 583 -17.26 27.51 22.17
N LYS A 584 -16.81 27.96 20.99
CA LYS A 584 -16.13 29.27 20.87
C LYS A 584 -17.07 30.48 20.95
N ASN A 585 -18.38 30.30 21.16
CA ASN A 585 -19.31 31.42 21.29
C ASN A 585 -20.38 31.15 22.38
N SER A 586 -20.42 32.01 23.39
CA SER A 586 -21.16 31.86 24.66
C SER A 586 -22.69 32.06 24.57
N GLN A 587 -23.27 32.15 23.37
CA GLN A 587 -24.70 32.47 23.21
C GLN A 587 -25.63 31.27 22.93
N LYS A 588 -25.13 30.03 22.93
CA LYS A 588 -25.96 28.85 22.64
C LYS A 588 -26.17 27.96 23.88
N ILE A 589 -26.88 28.49 24.88
CA ILE A 589 -27.32 27.77 26.10
C ILE A 589 -28.02 26.43 25.76
N LEU A 590 -28.78 26.40 24.66
CA LEU A 590 -29.47 25.19 24.18
C LEU A 590 -28.49 24.06 23.81
N LEU A 591 -27.35 24.39 23.18
CA LEU A 591 -26.32 23.40 22.84
C LEU A 591 -25.55 22.92 24.07
N TRP A 592 -25.42 23.76 25.09
CA TRP A 592 -24.77 23.40 26.35
C TRP A 592 -25.66 22.45 27.15
N LEU A 593 -26.96 22.74 27.28
CA LEU A 593 -27.95 21.82 27.85
C LEU A 593 -27.98 20.50 27.07
N PHE A 594 -27.87 20.55 25.75
CA PHE A 594 -27.79 19.36 24.90
C PHE A 594 -26.56 18.51 25.21
N GLN A 595 -25.38 19.11 25.39
CA GLN A 595 -24.16 18.38 25.81
C GLN A 595 -24.28 17.80 27.22
N VAL A 596 -24.82 18.56 28.18
CA VAL A 596 -25.00 18.12 29.58
C VAL A 596 -26.00 16.96 29.68
N ILE A 597 -26.96 16.85 28.76
CA ILE A 597 -27.94 15.75 28.72
C ILE A 597 -27.41 14.56 27.90
N LEU A 598 -26.86 14.80 26.71
CA LEU A 598 -26.44 13.74 25.81
C LEU A 598 -25.15 13.05 26.25
N LEU A 599 -24.19 13.77 26.82
CA LEU A 599 -22.92 13.15 27.21
C LEU A 599 -23.13 12.08 28.30
N PRO A 600 -23.88 12.34 29.41
CA PRO A 600 -24.22 11.29 30.37
C PRO A 600 -25.09 10.17 29.77
N LEU A 601 -26.01 10.51 28.85
CA LEU A 601 -26.85 9.53 28.18
C LEU A 601 -26.01 8.57 27.32
N PHE A 602 -25.08 9.08 26.52
CA PHE A 602 -24.19 8.24 25.71
C PHE A 602 -23.26 7.41 26.58
N ILE A 603 -22.74 7.95 27.69
CA ILE A 603 -21.98 7.18 28.68
C ILE A 603 -22.81 6.04 29.26
N LEU A 604 -24.07 6.30 29.65
CA LEU A 604 -24.97 5.28 30.19
C LEU A 604 -25.27 4.19 29.15
N ILE A 605 -25.57 4.58 27.90
CA ILE A 605 -25.81 3.64 26.81
C ILE A 605 -24.55 2.80 26.53
N GLU A 606 -23.36 3.42 26.49
CA GLU A 606 -22.08 2.71 26.30
C GLU A 606 -21.81 1.69 27.42
N LEU A 607 -22.14 2.03 28.68
CA LEU A 607 -22.07 1.12 29.82
C LEU A 607 -23.03 -0.06 29.67
N VAL A 608 -24.31 0.19 29.36
CA VAL A 608 -25.32 -0.85 29.18
C VAL A 608 -24.93 -1.79 28.04
N LEU A 609 -24.49 -1.25 26.90
CA LEU A 609 -24.02 -2.05 25.77
C LEU A 609 -22.78 -2.88 26.14
N THR A 610 -21.90 -2.36 26.98
CA THR A 610 -20.73 -3.11 27.48
C THR A 610 -21.13 -4.28 28.36
N TRP A 611 -22.09 -4.09 29.28
CA TRP A 611 -22.65 -5.18 30.09
C TRP A 611 -23.35 -6.24 29.24
N ALA A 612 -24.17 -5.80 28.28
CA ALA A 612 -24.85 -6.70 27.34
C ALA A 612 -23.83 -7.53 26.53
N LEU A 613 -22.74 -6.90 26.08
CA LEU A 613 -21.66 -7.57 25.37
C LEU A 613 -21.00 -8.68 26.19
N VAL A 614 -20.59 -8.37 27.41
CA VAL A 614 -19.97 -9.34 28.33
C VAL A 614 -20.91 -10.52 28.56
N PHE A 615 -22.20 -10.26 28.79
CA PHE A 615 -23.19 -11.30 28.99
C PHE A 615 -23.38 -12.18 27.75
N THR A 616 -23.49 -11.59 26.56
CA THR A 616 -23.62 -12.34 25.31
C THR A 616 -22.40 -13.23 25.02
N GLU A 617 -21.17 -12.74 25.26
CA GLU A 617 -19.97 -13.58 25.07
C GLU A 617 -19.92 -14.75 26.05
N ILE A 618 -20.32 -14.56 27.32
CA ILE A 618 -20.38 -15.66 28.30
C ILE A 618 -21.35 -16.75 27.82
N ILE A 619 -22.52 -16.36 27.30
CA ILE A 619 -23.50 -17.28 26.74
C ILE A 619 -22.93 -17.98 25.50
N GLU A 620 -22.32 -17.25 24.57
CA GLU A 620 -21.72 -17.82 23.35
C GLU A 620 -20.62 -18.84 23.68
N ILE A 621 -19.71 -18.54 24.61
CA ILE A 621 -18.66 -19.46 25.07
C ILE A 621 -19.26 -20.71 25.73
N PHE A 622 -20.32 -20.53 26.52
CA PHE A 622 -21.01 -21.65 27.16
C PHE A 622 -21.68 -22.57 26.14
N TRP A 623 -22.35 -22.01 25.12
CA TRP A 623 -22.94 -22.75 24.01
C TRP A 623 -21.91 -23.45 23.13
N GLU A 624 -20.78 -22.80 22.81
CA GLU A 624 -19.69 -23.43 22.04
C GLU A 624 -19.08 -24.62 22.80
N LYS A 625 -18.97 -24.55 24.13
CA LYS A 625 -18.52 -25.68 24.97
C LYS A 625 -19.53 -26.82 25.03
N ILE A 626 -20.83 -26.52 24.96
CA ILE A 626 -21.89 -27.53 24.93
C ILE A 626 -21.91 -28.24 23.57
N ASN A 627 -21.82 -27.51 22.47
CA ASN A 627 -21.87 -28.08 21.11
C ASN A 627 -20.58 -28.81 20.69
N ARG A 628 -19.47 -28.66 21.43
CA ARG A 628 -18.22 -29.42 21.24
C ARG A 628 -18.16 -30.72 22.04
N LYS A 629 -19.16 -31.01 22.88
CA LYS A 629 -19.40 -32.34 23.47
C LYS A 629 -20.46 -33.07 22.66
#